data_AF-A0A952HWM5-F1
#
_entry.id   AF-A0A952HWM5-F1
#
_cell.length_a   1.000
_cell.length_b   1.000
_cell.length_c   1.000
_cell.angle_alpha   90.00
_cell.angle_beta   90.00
_cell.angle_gamma   90.00
#
_symmetry.space_group_name_H-M   'P 1'
#
loop_
_entity.id
_entity.type
_entity.pdbx_description
1 polymer ?
#
loop_
_entity_poly.entity_id
_entity_poly.type
_entity_poly.pdbx_seq_one_letter_code
_entity_poly.pdbx_strand_id
1 'polypeptide(L)'
;MEICYIFRVLKGTWGISISFKAEFVSFNPTYMETTLASNKIQIIFNQKVKLSQEEKNLIIKGIQEYETLIVERSKSDKITGIQINEITFNETDFQKESLYFTSIGWVCKALNLKEPEFSVFFDNQKNKYIIEKVEK
;
A
#
# COMPACT_ATOMS: atom_id res chain seq x y z
N MET A 1 0.59 -14.61 7.79
CA MET A 1 1.94 -14.19 8.28
C MET A 1 2.03 -12.72 8.01
N GLU A 2 2.09 -11.94 9.07
CA GLU A 2 2.14 -10.49 8.96
C GLU A 2 3.48 -10.01 8.41
N ILE A 3 3.40 -9.08 7.46
CA ILE A 3 4.55 -8.45 6.82
C ILE A 3 4.47 -6.96 7.09
N CYS A 4 5.56 -6.43 7.66
CA CYS A 4 5.77 -5.00 7.85
C CYS A 4 6.66 -4.46 6.71
N TYR A 5 6.19 -3.44 6.01
CA TYR A 5 6.97 -2.67 5.05
C TYR A 5 7.09 -1.21 5.53
N ILE A 6 8.25 -0.59 5.31
CA ILE A 6 8.46 0.81 5.69
C ILE A 6 8.89 1.57 4.44
N PHE A 7 8.01 2.45 3.95
CA PHE A 7 8.33 3.38 2.89
C PHE A 7 9.07 4.58 3.49
N ARG A 8 10.21 4.97 2.90
CA ARG A 8 10.99 6.13 3.35
C ARG A 8 11.45 6.98 2.18
N VAL A 9 11.19 8.28 2.29
CA VAL A 9 11.79 9.32 1.45
C VAL A 9 12.55 10.25 2.38
N LEU A 10 13.87 10.30 2.26
CA LEU A 10 14.72 11.20 3.04
C LEU A 10 15.53 12.07 2.08
N LYS A 11 15.10 13.32 1.90
CA LYS A 11 15.75 14.28 1.00
C LYS A 11 15.79 15.66 1.69
N GLY A 12 16.89 15.96 2.38
CA GLY A 12 17.07 17.24 3.08
C GLY A 12 16.63 17.18 4.54
N THR A 13 16.01 18.25 5.03
CA THR A 13 15.57 18.41 6.44
C THR A 13 14.18 17.87 6.74
N TRP A 14 13.47 17.41 5.71
CA TRP A 14 12.13 16.84 5.78
C TRP A 14 12.13 15.46 5.09
N GLY A 15 11.16 14.60 5.42
CA GLY A 15 11.10 13.27 4.85
C GLY A 15 9.88 12.47 5.27
N ILE A 16 9.40 11.61 4.38
CA ILE A 16 8.22 10.77 4.62
C ILE A 16 8.68 9.43 5.19
N SER A 17 7.99 8.94 6.22
CA SER A 17 8.15 7.58 6.72
C SER A 17 6.77 6.98 7.02
N ILE A 18 6.40 5.94 6.29
CA ILE A 18 5.13 5.21 6.48
C ILE A 18 5.44 3.75 6.76
N SER A 19 5.01 3.26 7.92
CA SER A 19 5.01 1.84 8.26
C SER A 19 3.66 1.23 7.92
N PHE A 20 3.68 0.11 7.20
CA PHE A 20 2.50 -0.57 6.68
C PHE A 20 2.59 -2.05 7.06
N LYS A 21 1.69 -2.51 7.93
CA LYS A 21 1.59 -3.90 8.38
C LYS A 21 0.32 -4.53 7.86
N ALA A 22 0.48 -5.61 7.11
CA ALA A 22 -0.63 -6.34 6.54
C ALA A 22 -0.26 -7.80 6.30
N GLU A 23 -1.26 -8.62 5.99
CA GLU A 23 -1.07 -10.01 5.63
C GLU A 23 -2.08 -10.51 4.59
N PHE A 24 -1.69 -11.55 3.86
CA PHE A 24 -2.64 -12.32 3.07
C PHE A 24 -3.50 -13.20 4.00
N VAL A 25 -4.81 -13.13 3.81
CA VAL A 25 -5.79 -13.93 4.54
C VAL A 25 -6.68 -14.69 3.56
N SER A 26 -7.24 -15.81 4.01
CA SER A 26 -8.29 -16.48 3.25
C SER A 26 -9.51 -15.58 3.15
N PHE A 27 -10.13 -15.55 1.97
CA PHE A 27 -11.39 -14.81 1.79
C PHE A 27 -12.43 -15.28 2.81
N ASN A 28 -13.01 -14.32 3.52
CA ASN A 28 -14.13 -14.56 4.40
C ASN A 28 -15.22 -13.50 4.15
N PRO A 29 -16.39 -13.91 3.63
CA PRO A 29 -17.47 -12.99 3.29
C PRO A 29 -18.12 -12.31 4.52
N THR A 30 -17.79 -12.74 5.75
CA THR A 30 -18.36 -12.15 6.98
C THR A 30 -17.65 -10.90 7.49
N TYR A 31 -16.53 -10.48 6.88
CA TYR A 31 -15.90 -9.21 7.27
C TYR A 31 -16.76 -8.02 6.80
N MET A 32 -17.49 -7.42 7.75
CA MET A 32 -18.42 -6.30 7.50
C MET A 32 -17.73 -5.03 6.97
N GLU A 33 -16.42 -4.88 7.17
CA GLU A 33 -15.63 -3.71 6.74
C GLU A 33 -14.64 -4.06 5.62
N THR A 34 -15.16 -4.62 4.54
CA THR A 34 -14.34 -4.96 3.36
C THR A 34 -14.52 -3.95 2.24
N THR A 35 -13.43 -3.67 1.55
CA THR A 35 -13.44 -2.94 0.28
C THR A 35 -12.92 -3.86 -0.81
N LEU A 36 -13.70 -4.04 -1.88
CA LEU A 36 -13.22 -4.78 -3.04
C LEU A 36 -12.21 -3.92 -3.78
N ALA A 37 -10.98 -4.42 -3.88
CA ALA A 37 -10.01 -3.86 -4.81
C ALA A 37 -10.34 -4.32 -6.23
N SER A 38 -10.77 -5.56 -6.40
CA SER A 38 -11.22 -6.08 -7.69
C SER A 38 -12.17 -7.25 -7.48
N ASN A 39 -12.57 -7.91 -8.58
CA ASN A 39 -13.33 -9.18 -8.50
C ASN A 39 -12.51 -10.34 -7.91
N LYS A 40 -11.20 -10.18 -7.75
CA LYS A 40 -10.28 -11.22 -7.27
C LYS A 40 -9.53 -10.82 -6.00
N ILE A 41 -9.55 -9.56 -5.60
CA ILE A 41 -8.86 -9.06 -4.40
C ILE A 41 -9.82 -8.31 -3.50
N GLN A 42 -9.87 -8.71 -2.24
CA GLN A 42 -10.58 -8.02 -1.18
C GLN A 42 -9.59 -7.45 -0.18
N ILE A 43 -9.77 -6.19 0.20
CA ILE A 43 -8.97 -5.52 1.23
C ILE A 43 -9.84 -5.31 2.47
N ILE A 44 -9.32 -5.74 3.62
CA ILE A 44 -9.92 -5.57 4.93
C ILE A 44 -9.08 -4.56 5.70
N PHE A 45 -9.66 -3.43 6.07
CA PHE A 45 -8.98 -2.47 6.94
C PHE A 45 -9.36 -2.77 8.39
N ASN A 46 -8.37 -2.94 9.26
CA ASN A 46 -8.63 -3.03 10.69
C ASN A 46 -9.30 -1.73 11.18
N GLN A 47 -10.26 -1.83 12.11
CA GLN A 47 -11.00 -0.69 12.68
C GLN A 47 -10.08 0.40 13.28
N LYS A 48 -8.87 0.04 13.69
CA LYS A 48 -7.87 0.98 14.20
C LYS A 48 -7.22 1.83 13.11
N VAL A 49 -7.29 1.41 11.85
CA VAL A 49 -6.75 2.13 10.69
C VAL A 49 -7.73 3.23 10.28
N LYS A 50 -7.48 4.44 10.80
CA LYS A 50 -8.29 5.63 10.54
C LYS A 50 -7.81 6.35 9.28
N LEU A 51 -8.23 5.85 8.12
CA LEU A 51 -7.98 6.49 6.83
C LEU A 51 -9.29 7.00 6.21
N SER A 52 -9.20 8.15 5.56
CA SER A 52 -10.24 8.67 4.65
C SER A 52 -10.43 7.75 3.45
N GLN A 53 -11.55 7.92 2.74
CA GLN A 53 -11.82 7.10 1.54
C GLN A 53 -10.79 7.36 0.43
N GLU A 54 -10.30 8.61 0.28
CA GLU A 54 -9.27 8.94 -0.71
C GLU A 54 -7.95 8.20 -0.44
N GLU A 55 -7.53 8.12 0.81
CA GLU A 55 -6.33 7.43 1.24
C GLU A 55 -6.46 5.91 1.04
N LYS A 56 -7.62 5.33 1.39
CA LYS A 56 -7.93 3.93 1.09
C LYS A 56 -7.85 3.65 -0.41
N ASN A 57 -8.37 4.55 -1.24
CA ASN A 57 -8.33 4.40 -2.70
C ASN A 57 -6.89 4.41 -3.25
N LEU A 58 -5.97 5.18 -2.66
CA LEU A 58 -4.55 5.16 -3.05
C LEU A 58 -3.90 3.81 -2.74
N ILE A 59 -4.19 3.24 -1.57
CA ILE A 59 -3.72 1.89 -1.20
C ILE A 59 -4.26 0.84 -2.17
N ILE A 60 -5.58 0.88 -2.43
CA ILE A 60 -6.27 -0.02 -3.36
C ILE A 60 -5.61 0.03 -4.74
N LYS A 61 -5.38 1.24 -5.27
CA LYS A 61 -4.73 1.44 -6.58
C LYS A 61 -3.35 0.80 -6.63
N GLY A 62 -2.51 1.01 -5.61
CA GLY A 62 -1.16 0.43 -5.59
C GLY A 62 -1.18 -1.11 -5.51
N ILE A 63 -2.14 -1.69 -4.79
CA ILE A 63 -2.33 -3.15 -4.73
C ILE A 63 -2.82 -3.70 -6.08
N GLN A 64 -3.76 -3.00 -6.73
CA GLN A 64 -4.33 -3.41 -8.03
C GLN A 64 -3.27 -3.53 -9.13
N GLU A 65 -2.17 -2.74 -9.08
CA GLU A 65 -1.09 -2.85 -10.07
C GLU A 65 -0.45 -4.23 -10.15
N TYR A 66 -0.53 -4.98 -9.05
CA TYR A 66 0.06 -6.31 -8.92
C TYR A 66 -1.01 -7.39 -8.84
N GLU A 67 -2.25 -7.10 -9.26
CA GLU A 67 -3.38 -8.02 -9.12
C GLU A 67 -3.08 -9.40 -9.71
N THR A 68 -2.59 -9.45 -10.95
CA THR A 68 -2.25 -10.71 -11.63
C THR A 68 -1.27 -11.54 -10.81
N LEU A 69 -0.20 -10.93 -10.31
CA LEU A 69 0.82 -11.62 -9.52
C LEU A 69 0.30 -12.06 -8.15
N ILE A 70 -0.54 -11.25 -7.51
CA ILE A 70 -1.19 -11.60 -6.24
C ILE A 70 -2.05 -12.86 -6.42
N VAL A 71 -2.87 -12.90 -7.47
CA VAL A 71 -3.77 -14.02 -7.77
C VAL A 71 -3.00 -15.28 -8.13
N GLU A 72 -1.97 -15.18 -8.97
CA GLU A 72 -1.12 -16.32 -9.33
C GLU A 72 -0.39 -16.92 -8.12
N ARG A 73 0.13 -16.06 -7.25
CA ARG A 73 0.90 -16.48 -6.06
C ARG A 73 0.02 -17.03 -4.95
N SER A 74 -1.22 -16.58 -4.83
CA SER A 74 -2.15 -17.11 -3.83
C SER A 74 -2.65 -18.52 -4.16
N LYS A 75 -2.42 -19.01 -5.39
CA LYS A 75 -2.80 -20.36 -5.86
C LYS A 75 -4.25 -20.72 -5.53
N SER A 76 -5.12 -19.73 -5.53
CA SER A 76 -6.50 -19.85 -5.09
C SER A 76 -7.42 -19.46 -6.23
N ASP A 77 -8.33 -20.37 -6.60
CA ASP A 77 -9.44 -20.04 -7.51
C ASP A 77 -10.44 -19.05 -6.89
N LYS A 78 -10.34 -18.86 -5.57
CA LYS A 78 -11.15 -17.92 -4.77
C LYS A 78 -10.48 -16.56 -4.66
N ILE A 79 -11.27 -15.56 -4.30
CA ILE A 79 -10.83 -14.20 -3.97
C ILE A 79 -9.67 -14.25 -2.96
N THR A 80 -8.63 -13.44 -3.18
CA THR A 80 -7.51 -13.27 -2.25
C THR A 80 -7.81 -12.15 -1.28
N GLY A 81 -7.75 -12.42 0.02
CA GLY A 81 -7.91 -11.41 1.06
C GLY A 81 -6.58 -10.77 1.44
N ILE A 82 -6.58 -9.46 1.63
CA ILE A 82 -5.47 -8.70 2.21
C ILE A 82 -6.01 -7.96 3.43
N GLN A 83 -5.50 -8.29 4.62
CA GLN A 83 -5.87 -7.61 5.85
C GLN A 83 -4.80 -6.61 6.24
N ILE A 84 -5.17 -5.32 6.28
CA ILE A 84 -4.31 -4.22 6.70
C ILE A 84 -4.55 -3.99 8.19
N ASN A 85 -3.54 -4.35 9.00
CA ASN A 85 -3.64 -4.35 10.45
C ASN A 85 -3.26 -2.98 11.05
N GLU A 86 -2.25 -2.33 10.48
CA GLU A 86 -1.70 -1.09 11.01
C GLU A 86 -1.05 -0.26 9.92
N ILE A 87 -1.32 1.04 9.93
CA ILE A 87 -0.58 2.03 9.13
C ILE A 87 -0.18 3.16 10.09
N THR A 88 1.11 3.43 10.19
CA THR A 88 1.66 4.47 11.06
C THR A 88 2.56 5.42 10.29
N PHE A 89 2.40 6.72 10.53
CA PHE A 89 3.16 7.80 9.93
C PHE A 89 3.15 9.01 10.86
N ASN A 90 4.12 9.91 10.69
CA ASN A 90 4.10 11.21 11.35
C ASN A 90 3.20 12.17 10.55
N GLU A 91 2.18 12.75 11.19
CA GLU A 91 1.21 13.63 10.52
C GLU A 91 1.87 14.86 9.90
N THR A 92 2.92 15.41 10.52
CA THR A 92 3.63 16.59 10.00
C THR A 92 4.41 16.30 8.71
N ASP A 93 4.73 15.03 8.47
CA ASP A 93 5.55 14.59 7.36
C ASP A 93 4.79 13.72 6.36
N PHE A 94 3.48 13.61 6.55
CA PHE A 94 2.64 12.74 5.76
C PHE A 94 2.23 13.37 4.43
N GLN A 95 2.28 12.55 3.38
CA GLN A 95 1.68 12.85 2.09
C GLN A 95 0.84 11.66 1.66
N LYS A 96 -0.46 11.89 1.41
CA LYS A 96 -1.39 10.82 1.07
C LYS A 96 -0.95 10.01 -0.14
N GLU A 97 -0.35 10.64 -1.14
CA GLU A 97 0.18 10.00 -2.35
C GLU A 97 1.22 8.91 -2.03
N SER A 98 1.94 9.05 -0.91
CA SER A 98 2.92 8.05 -0.46
C SER A 98 2.28 6.72 -0.06
N LEU A 99 0.97 6.68 0.24
CA LEU A 99 0.25 5.44 0.54
C LEU A 99 0.20 4.49 -0.65
N TYR A 100 0.11 5.02 -1.87
CA TYR A 100 0.14 4.22 -3.09
C TYR A 100 1.51 3.54 -3.27
N PHE A 101 2.62 4.28 -3.09
CA PHE A 101 3.97 3.72 -3.18
C PHE A 101 4.25 2.74 -2.04
N THR A 102 3.75 3.05 -0.84
CA THR A 102 3.87 2.17 0.33
C THR A 102 3.16 0.84 0.10
N SER A 103 1.97 0.85 -0.51
CA SER A 103 1.23 -0.39 -0.78
C SER A 103 1.90 -1.21 -1.89
N ILE A 104 2.47 -0.58 -2.91
CA ILE A 104 3.31 -1.25 -3.91
C ILE A 104 4.50 -1.94 -3.23
N GLY A 105 5.27 -1.20 -2.42
CA GLY A 105 6.43 -1.75 -1.72
C GLY A 105 6.05 -2.92 -0.79
N TRP A 106 4.92 -2.81 -0.10
CA TRP A 106 4.37 -3.91 0.69
C TRP A 106 4.05 -5.14 -0.16
N VAL A 107 3.36 -4.99 -1.30
CA VAL A 107 3.06 -6.12 -2.19
C VAL A 107 4.33 -6.77 -2.72
N CYS A 108 5.30 -5.96 -3.17
CA CYS A 108 6.58 -6.47 -3.65
C CYS A 108 7.28 -7.28 -2.55
N LYS A 109 7.33 -6.77 -1.32
CA LYS A 109 7.92 -7.49 -0.19
C LYS A 109 7.15 -8.77 0.13
N ALA A 110 5.82 -8.72 0.16
CA ALA A 110 4.97 -9.85 0.49
C ALA A 110 5.07 -10.99 -0.52
N LEU A 111 5.26 -10.64 -1.79
CA LEU A 111 5.45 -11.58 -2.88
C LEU A 111 6.93 -11.82 -3.22
N ASN A 112 7.89 -11.38 -2.39
CA ASN A 112 9.32 -11.52 -2.67
C ASN A 112 9.69 -11.13 -4.13
N LEU A 113 9.14 -10.00 -4.59
CA LEU A 113 9.40 -9.38 -5.88
C LEU A 113 10.44 -8.28 -5.72
N LYS A 114 11.11 -7.93 -6.81
CA LYS A 114 11.93 -6.72 -6.86
C LYS A 114 11.00 -5.50 -6.80
N GLU A 115 11.27 -4.61 -5.86
CA GLU A 115 10.57 -3.33 -5.75
C GLU A 115 10.90 -2.44 -6.96
N PRO A 116 9.92 -1.73 -7.55
CA PRO A 116 10.21 -0.78 -8.61
C PRO A 116 11.07 0.38 -8.10
N GLU A 117 11.90 0.93 -8.98
CA GLU A 117 12.66 2.13 -8.67
C GLU A 117 11.73 3.35 -8.74
N PHE A 118 11.86 4.25 -7.77
CA PHE A 118 11.11 5.50 -7.71
C PHE A 118 12.07 6.69 -7.80
N SER A 119 11.75 7.67 -8.64
CA SER A 119 12.38 8.97 -8.62
C SER A 119 11.65 9.86 -7.62
N VAL A 120 12.42 10.64 -6.86
CA VAL A 120 11.84 11.55 -5.87
C VAL A 120 12.56 12.88 -5.91
N PHE A 121 11.79 13.95 -6.07
CA PHE A 121 12.26 15.33 -5.99
C PHE A 121 11.26 16.20 -5.23
N PHE A 122 11.74 17.30 -4.67
CA PHE A 122 10.88 18.24 -3.94
C PHE A 122 10.41 19.35 -4.90
N ASP A 123 9.10 19.53 -5.00
CA ASP A 123 8.49 20.63 -5.74
C ASP A 123 8.20 21.79 -4.79
N ASN A 124 9.01 22.85 -4.89
CA ASN A 124 8.89 24.06 -4.07
C ASN A 124 7.57 24.80 -4.28
N GLN A 125 6.96 24.74 -5.47
CA GLN A 125 5.70 25.44 -5.75
C GLN A 125 4.52 24.76 -5.05
N LYS A 126 4.56 23.42 -4.98
CA LYS A 126 3.55 22.62 -4.29
C LYS A 126 3.89 22.35 -2.82
N ASN A 127 5.10 22.70 -2.40
CA ASN A 127 5.68 22.43 -1.08
C ASN A 127 5.57 20.94 -0.70
N LYS A 128 5.95 20.05 -1.62
CA LYS A 128 5.63 18.62 -1.52
C LYS A 128 6.62 17.77 -2.31
N TYR A 129 6.90 16.53 -1.86
CA TYR A 129 7.65 15.58 -2.71
C TYR A 129 6.77 15.11 -3.87
N ILE A 130 7.38 15.07 -5.05
CA ILE A 130 6.85 14.39 -6.22
C ILE A 130 7.59 13.06 -6.33
N ILE A 131 6.82 11.99 -6.29
CA ILE A 131 7.31 10.61 -6.36
C ILE A 131 6.76 10.02 -7.65
N GLU A 132 7.64 9.52 -8.50
CA GLU A 132 7.27 8.94 -9.79
C GLU A 132 7.93 7.56 -9.93
N LYS A 133 7.22 6.64 -10.59
CA LYS A 133 7.77 5.32 -10.92
C LYS A 133 8.72 5.46 -12.10
N VAL A 134 9.93 4.93 -11.97
CA VAL A 134 10.89 4.91 -13.07
C VAL A 134 10.50 3.77 -14.01
N GLU A 135 9.90 4.10 -15.15
CA GLU A 135 9.68 3.14 -16.24
C GLU A 135 11.04 2.82 -16.87
N LYS A 136 11.35 1.51 -17.00
CA LYS A 136 12.55 1.01 -17.68
C LYS A 136 12.18 0.38 -19.01
#